data_AF-A0A0C9WEN1-F1
#
_entry.id   AF-A0A0C9WEN1-F1
#
_cell.length_a   1.000
_cell.length_b   1.000
_cell.length_c   1.000
_cell.angle_alpha   90.00
_cell.angle_beta   90.00
_cell.angle_gamma   90.00
#
_symmetry.space_group_name_H-M   'P 1'
#
loop_
_entity.id
_entity.type
_entity.pdbx_description
1 polymer ?
#
loop_
_entity_poly.entity_id
_entity_poly.type
_entity_poly.pdbx_seq_one_letter_code
_entity_poly.pdbx_strand_id
1 'polypeptide(L)'
;DALSIGGVIGTGLFLGTASSLKNGGPLGLLLGYLFVGSICYSTMITLGEMVAFLPIPGGFIKLAERFVDPAFAFAMGWNYWYGWTLTLPGSLSETRSSLLLKKIRS
;
A
#
# COMPACT_ATOMS: atom_id res chain seq x y z
N ASP A 1 11.41 6.33 -4.67
CA ASP A 1 11.49 7.77 -4.28
C ASP A 1 11.28 7.90 -2.77
N ALA A 2 12.33 8.29 -2.02
CA ALA A 2 12.28 8.38 -0.56
C ALA A 2 11.15 9.32 -0.05
N LEU A 3 10.76 10.31 -0.87
CA LEU A 3 9.63 11.21 -0.60
C LEU A 3 8.27 10.47 -0.54
N SER A 4 8.09 9.44 -1.37
CA SER A 4 6.86 8.65 -1.41
C SER A 4 6.74 7.72 -0.20
N ILE A 5 7.85 7.08 0.22
CA ILE A 5 7.87 6.23 1.41
C ILE A 5 7.50 7.02 2.67
N GLY A 6 8.08 8.21 2.84
CA GLY A 6 7.79 9.05 4.01
C GLY A 6 6.35 9.57 4.04
N GLY A 7 5.81 9.98 2.89
CA GLY A 7 4.44 10.49 2.78
C GLY A 7 3.37 9.41 2.99
N VAL A 8 3.51 8.27 2.32
CA VAL A 8 2.51 7.20 2.39
C VAL A 8 2.52 6.52 3.77
N ILE A 9 3.70 6.27 4.35
CA ILE A 9 3.80 5.71 5.70
C ILE A 9 3.25 6.71 6.71
N GLY A 10 3.61 8.00 6.64
CA GLY A 10 3.13 9.01 7.59
C GLY A 10 1.61 9.18 7.55
N THR A 11 1.05 9.55 6.39
CA THR A 11 -0.36 9.91 6.29
C THR A 11 -1.28 8.71 6.53
N GLY A 12 -0.96 7.55 5.94
CA GLY A 12 -1.74 6.32 6.12
C GLY A 12 -1.69 5.78 7.54
N LEU A 13 -0.52 5.79 8.17
CA LEU A 13 -0.36 5.33 9.55
C LEU A 13 -1.08 6.27 10.52
N PHE A 14 -0.93 7.59 10.41
CA PHE A 14 -1.56 8.51 11.38
C PHE A 14 -3.08 8.58 11.25
N LEU A 15 -3.64 8.68 10.03
CA LEU A 15 -5.10 8.70 9.83
C LEU A 15 -5.74 7.34 10.17
N GLY A 16 -5.09 6.23 9.76
CA GLY A 16 -5.60 4.88 10.03
C GLY A 16 -5.48 4.49 11.50
N THR A 17 -4.36 4.82 12.14
CA THR A 17 -4.12 4.50 13.57
C THR A 17 -5.05 5.29 14.48
N ALA A 18 -5.30 6.58 14.20
CA ALA A 18 -6.20 7.39 15.03
C ALA A 18 -7.62 6.81 15.09
N SER A 19 -8.17 6.38 13.94
CA SER A 19 -9.49 5.73 13.87
C SER A 19 -9.49 4.35 14.52
N SER A 20 -8.46 3.54 14.26
CA SER A 20 -8.34 2.19 14.80
C SER A 20 -8.14 2.16 16.31
N LEU A 21 -7.41 3.14 16.86
CA LEU A 21 -7.21 3.32 18.30
C LEU A 21 -8.52 3.70 19.00
N LYS A 22 -9.34 4.55 18.38
CA LYS A 22 -10.65 4.95 18.92
C LYS A 22 -11.65 3.78 19.01
N ASN A 23 -11.60 2.86 18.05
CA ASN A 23 -12.58 1.77 17.94
C ASN A 23 -12.12 0.45 18.59
N GLY A 24 -10.84 0.10 18.49
CA GLY A 24 -10.31 -1.21 18.92
C GLY A 24 -9.48 -1.19 20.20
N GLY A 25 -9.21 -0.01 20.77
CA GLY A 25 -8.34 0.16 21.94
C GLY A 25 -6.85 -0.09 21.64
N PRO A 26 -5.94 0.31 22.55
CA PRO A 26 -4.50 0.27 22.32
C PRO A 26 -3.94 -1.15 22.15
N LEU A 27 -4.54 -2.13 22.84
CA LEU A 27 -4.10 -3.53 22.76
C LEU A 27 -4.47 -4.18 21.42
N GLY A 28 -5.69 -3.91 20.92
CA GLY A 28 -6.16 -4.41 19.63
C GLY A 28 -5.40 -3.81 18.46
N LEU A 29 -5.05 -2.53 18.55
CA LEU A 29 -4.17 -1.86 17.59
C LEU A 29 -2.80 -2.56 17.51
N LEU A 30 -2.16 -2.81 18.65
CA LEU A 30 -0.81 -3.38 18.69
C LEU A 30 -0.77 -4.82 18.16
N LEU A 31 -1.75 -5.64 18.54
CA LEU A 31 -1.89 -7.00 18.02
C LEU A 31 -2.18 -7.01 16.51
N GLY A 32 -3.04 -6.11 16.02
CA GLY A 32 -3.31 -5.96 14.59
C GLY A 32 -2.07 -5.58 13.79
N TYR A 33 -1.28 -4.63 14.30
CA TYR A 33 -0.01 -4.23 13.67
C TYR A 33 1.03 -5.37 13.65
N LEU A 34 1.17 -6.11 14.74
CA LEU A 34 2.09 -7.25 14.79
C LEU A 34 1.66 -8.36 13.84
N PHE A 35 0.36 -8.67 13.79
CA PHE A 35 -0.18 -9.71 12.93
C PHE A 35 0.03 -9.38 11.46
N VAL A 36 -0.45 -8.23 11.00
CA VAL A 36 -0.27 -7.79 9.60
C VAL A 36 1.21 -7.59 9.28
N GLY A 37 1.98 -7.04 10.22
CA GLY A 37 3.43 -6.86 10.08
C GLY A 37 4.18 -8.17 9.86
N SER A 38 3.84 -9.24 10.60
CA SER A 38 4.46 -10.56 10.42
C SER A 38 4.17 -11.18 9.06
N ILE A 39 2.94 -11.04 8.56
CA ILE A 39 2.55 -11.50 7.21
C ILE A 39 3.33 -10.73 6.13
N CYS A 40 3.38 -9.40 6.25
CA CYS A 40 4.12 -8.55 5.32
C CYS A 40 5.62 -8.86 5.34
N TYR A 41 6.20 -9.09 6.52
CA TYR A 41 7.61 -9.44 6.68
C TYR A 41 7.95 -10.77 6.00
N SER A 42 7.14 -11.80 6.23
CA SER A 42 7.31 -13.10 5.57
C SER A 42 7.22 -12.96 4.04
N THR A 43 6.24 -12.20 3.55
CA THR A 43 6.08 -11.94 2.11
C THR A 43 7.30 -11.23 1.53
N MET A 44 7.80 -10.18 2.19
CA MET A 44 8.95 -9.42 1.72
C MET A 44 10.23 -10.25 1.68
N ILE A 45 10.44 -11.15 2.65
CA ILE A 45 11.56 -12.09 2.63
C ILE A 45 11.48 -13.02 1.42
N THR A 46 10.32 -13.67 1.21
CA THR A 46 10.17 -14.60 0.08
C THR A 46 10.37 -13.91 -1.27
N LEU A 47 9.87 -12.67 -1.38
CA LEU A 47 10.00 -11.87 -2.59
C LEU A 47 11.45 -11.40 -2.78
N GLY A 48 12.16 -11.08 -1.71
CA GLY A 48 13.58 -10.74 -1.72
C GLY A 48 14.45 -11.88 -2.24
N GLU A 49 14.22 -13.11 -1.76
CA GLU A 49 14.92 -14.31 -2.25
C GLU A 49 14.64 -14.57 -3.75
N MET A 50 13.38 -14.40 -4.19
CA MET A 50 13.01 -14.55 -5.61
C MET A 50 13.69 -13.51 -6.51
N VAL A 51 13.78 -12.26 -6.06
CA VAL A 51 14.45 -11.17 -6.80
C VAL A 51 15.96 -11.37 -6.85
N ALA A 52 16.56 -11.84 -5.76
CA ALA A 52 18.00 -12.10 -5.69
C ALA A 52 18.41 -13.28 -6.60
N PHE A 53 17.57 -14.31 -6.72
CA PHE A 53 17.85 -15.49 -7.53
C PHE A 53 17.66 -15.23 -9.04
N LEU A 54 16.64 -14.47 -9.43
CA LEU A 54 16.41 -14.09 -10.83
C LEU A 54 15.89 -12.65 -10.92
N PRO A 55 16.76 -11.66 -11.22
CA PRO A 55 16.33 -10.29 -11.43
C PRO A 55 15.68 -10.16 -12.81
N ILE A 56 14.37 -10.42 -12.90
CA ILE A 56 13.60 -10.29 -14.14
C ILE A 56 13.05 -8.86 -14.24
N PRO A 57 13.31 -8.14 -15.35
CA PRO A 57 12.63 -6.86 -15.61
C PRO A 57 11.13 -7.11 -15.84
N GLY A 58 10.30 -6.61 -14.93
CA GLY A 58 8.85 -6.87 -14.94
C GLY A 58 8.14 -6.74 -13.59
N GLY A 59 8.89 -6.60 -12.50
CA GLY A 59 8.34 -6.39 -11.15
C GLY A 59 7.69 -7.63 -10.54
N PHE A 60 6.99 -7.44 -9.41
CA PHE A 60 6.41 -8.53 -8.62
C PHE A 60 5.34 -9.35 -9.37
N ILE A 61 4.63 -8.76 -10.34
CA ILE A 61 3.62 -9.45 -11.14
C ILE A 61 4.27 -10.51 -12.04
N LYS A 62 5.41 -10.19 -12.66
CA LYS A 62 6.14 -11.14 -13.53
C LYS A 62 6.84 -12.24 -12.72
N LEU A 63 7.30 -11.93 -11.51
CA LEU A 63 7.81 -12.94 -10.59
C LEU A 63 6.70 -13.93 -10.20
N ALA A 64 5.50 -13.43 -9.90
CA ALA A 64 4.37 -14.30 -9.58
C ALA A 64 3.88 -15.17 -10.75
N GLU A 65 3.92 -14.66 -11.98
CA GLU A 65 3.58 -15.41 -13.19
C GLU A 65 4.49 -16.63 -13.39
N ARG A 66 5.75 -16.51 -12.95
CA ARG A 66 6.78 -17.54 -13.09
C ARG A 66 6.79 -18.55 -11.95
N PHE A 67 6.57 -18.11 -10.71
CA PHE A 67 6.71 -18.94 -9.51
C PHE A 67 5.40 -19.54 -8.99
N VAL A 68 4.24 -18.94 -9.30
CA VAL A 68 2.94 -19.40 -8.78
C VAL A 68 2.09 -19.95 -9.92
N ASP A 69 1.49 -19.07 -10.70
CA ASP A 69 0.63 -19.41 -11.84
C ASP A 69 0.31 -18.15 -12.66
N PRO A 70 0.21 -18.25 -14.01
CA PRO A 70 -0.20 -17.12 -14.84
C PRO A 70 -1.60 -16.55 -14.52
N ALA A 71 -2.56 -17.36 -14.05
CA ALA A 71 -3.87 -16.87 -13.62
C ALA A 71 -3.79 -16.05 -12.31
N PHE A 72 -2.89 -16.44 -11.40
CA PHE A 72 -2.64 -15.68 -10.17
C PHE A 72 -1.99 -14.32 -10.47
N ALA A 73 -1.05 -14.29 -11.41
CA ALA A 73 -0.45 -13.04 -11.88
C ALA A 73 -1.47 -12.11 -12.55
N PHE A 74 -2.40 -12.66 -13.35
CA PHE A 74 -3.49 -11.87 -13.93
C PHE A 74 -4.39 -11.27 -12.85
N ALA A 75 -4.81 -12.07 -11.87
CA ALA A 75 -5.64 -11.61 -10.76
C ALA A 75 -4.95 -10.49 -9.95
N MET A 76 -3.65 -10.63 -9.66
CA MET A 76 -2.89 -9.58 -8.98
C MET A 76 -2.73 -8.32 -9.82
N GLY A 77 -2.48 -8.44 -11.12
CA GLY A 77 -2.43 -7.28 -12.02
C GLY A 77 -3.75 -6.51 -12.02
N TRP A 78 -4.87 -7.23 -12.04
CA TRP A 78 -6.20 -6.63 -11.96
C TRP A 78 -6.48 -5.99 -10.61
N ASN A 79 -6.10 -6.65 -9.51
CA ASN A 79 -6.25 -6.09 -8.16
C ASN A 79 -5.42 -4.80 -7.98
N TYR A 80 -4.19 -4.79 -8.49
CA TYR A 80 -3.32 -3.62 -8.45
C TYR A 80 -3.90 -2.48 -9.29
N TRP A 81 -4.38 -2.76 -10.50
CA TRP A 81 -5.08 -1.78 -11.34
C TRP A 81 -6.28 -1.16 -10.61
N TYR A 82 -7.15 -1.99 -10.02
CA TYR A 82 -8.28 -1.49 -9.23
C TYR A 82 -7.83 -0.61 -8.07
N GLY A 83 -6.80 -1.01 -7.32
CA GLY A 83 -6.25 -0.22 -6.22
C GLY A 83 -5.82 1.19 -6.66
N TRP A 84 -5.09 1.30 -7.77
CA TRP A 84 -4.68 2.60 -8.32
C TRP A 84 -5.86 3.41 -8.86
N THR A 85 -6.78 2.79 -9.59
CA THR A 85 -7.96 3.50 -10.14
C THR A 85 -8.90 4.02 -9.06
N LEU A 86 -8.98 3.37 -7.90
CA LEU A 86 -9.78 3.84 -6.77
C LEU A 86 -9.07 4.93 -5.96
N THR A 87 -7.75 4.86 -5.86
CA THR A 87 -6.95 5.83 -5.08
C THR A 87 -6.78 7.16 -5.81
N LEU A 88 -6.64 7.14 -7.14
CA LEU A 88 -6.45 8.35 -7.96
C LEU A 88 -7.58 9.39 -7.79
N PRO A 89 -8.88 9.04 -7.89
CA PRO A 89 -9.99 9.97 -7.64
C PRO A 89 -9.96 10.57 -6.22
N GLY A 90 -9.62 9.75 -5.21
CA GLY A 90 -9.53 10.19 -3.82
C GLY A 90 -8.52 11.32 -3.65
N SER A 91 -7.29 11.11 -4.15
CA SER A 91 -6.22 12.11 -4.09
C SER A 91 -6.53 13.40 -4.87
N LEU A 92 -7.29 13.32 -5.97
CA LEU A 92 -7.69 14.47 -6.76
C LEU A 92 -8.78 15.30 -6.05
N SER A 93 -9.70 14.65 -5.35
CA SER A 93 -10.76 15.31 -4.56
C SER A 93 -10.16 16.15 -3.43
N GLU A 94 -9.19 15.60 -2.71
CA GLU A 94 -8.47 16.29 -1.63
C GLU A 94 -7.64 17.48 -2.14
N THR A 95 -7.01 17.32 -3.31
CA THR A 95 -6.27 18.42 -3.94
C THR A 95 -7.21 19.57 -4.34
N ARG A 96 -8.42 19.25 -4.83
CA ARG A 96 -9.42 20.27 -5.18
C ARG A 96 -9.92 21.04 -3.95
N SER A 97 -10.22 20.37 -2.84
CA SER A 97 -10.71 21.04 -1.63
C SER A 97 -9.66 21.98 -1.03
N SER A 98 -8.38 21.59 -1.03
CA SER A 98 -7.28 22.45 -0.58
C SER A 98 -7.06 23.69 -1.47
N LEU A 99 -7.27 23.58 -2.79
CA LEU A 99 -7.22 24.70 -3.72
C LEU A 99 -8.35 25.71 -3.51
N LEU A 100 -9.57 25.25 -3.24
CA LEU A 100 -10.70 26.14 -2.93
C LEU A 100 -10.45 26.94 -1.65
N LEU A 101 -9.89 26.31 -0.62
CA LEU A 101 -9.52 27.00 0.62
C LEU A 101 -8.43 28.05 0.40
N LYS A 102 -7.45 27.79 -0.49
CA LYS A 102 -6.46 28.81 -0.88
C LYS A 102 -7.08 29.95 -1.69
N LYS A 103 -8.06 29.67 -2.54
CA LYS A 103 -8.78 30.69 -3.33
C LYS A 103 -9.65 31.59 -2.45
N ILE A 104 -10.27 31.04 -1.40
CA ILE A 104 -11.09 31.80 -0.42
C ILE A 104 -10.23 32.60 0.57
N ARG A 105 -8.99 32.14 0.83
CA ARG A 105 -8.04 32.83 1.72
C ARG A 105 -7.23 33.93 1.01
N SER A 106 -7.30 34.02 -0.32
CA SER A 106 -6.73 35.11 -1.13
C SER A 106 -7.75 36.21 -1.34
#